data_AF-A0A7S4UYG1-F1
#
_entry.id   AF-A0A7S4UYG1-F1
#
_cell.length_a   1.000
_cell.length_b   1.000
_cell.length_c   1.000
_cell.angle_alpha   90.00
_cell.angle_beta   90.00
_cell.angle_gamma   90.00
#
_symmetry.space_group_name_H-M   'P 1'
#
loop_
_entity.id
_entity.type
_entity.pdbx_description
1 polymer ?
#
loop_
_entity_poly.entity_id
_entity_poly.type
_entity_poly.pdbx_seq_one_letter_code
_entity_poly.pdbx_strand_id
1 'polypeptide(L)'
;EDPITLQPLRDLPVPPFQLPMLDEKGLPMAGGKKHLFDGQVLAEYMISQGRFENPYNRRMLTREDCLRLDKHCMEIGASRQLHGRISVTEAFDLQQAIKVPGRGSSVDDTRARNLRREASLALLGLFQFLRKDNPRRVCSKVVRK
;
A
#
# COMPACT_ATOMS: atom_id res chain seq x y z
N GLU A 1 -2.86 6.67 -19.87
CA GLU A 1 -1.75 6.21 -20.72
C GLU A 1 -1.72 4.70 -20.61
N ASP A 2 -1.87 4.01 -21.73
CA ASP A 2 -2.14 2.57 -21.75
C ASP A 2 -0.90 1.79 -21.32
N PRO A 3 -0.96 1.03 -20.22
CA PRO A 3 0.22 0.41 -19.62
C PRO A 3 0.59 -0.95 -20.24
N ILE A 4 0.10 -1.26 -21.44
CA ILE A 4 0.54 -2.43 -22.19
C ILE A 4 1.19 -1.93 -23.47
N THR A 5 2.47 -2.23 -23.63
CA THR A 5 3.20 -1.88 -24.85
C THR A 5 2.49 -2.49 -26.05
N LEU A 6 2.14 -1.66 -27.03
CA LEU A 6 1.55 -2.05 -28.32
C LEU A 6 2.57 -2.75 -29.25
N GLN A 7 3.68 -3.25 -28.72
CA GLN A 7 4.64 -4.02 -29.49
C GLN A 7 4.05 -5.42 -29.72
N PRO A 8 3.83 -5.83 -30.97
CA PRO A 8 3.23 -7.12 -31.24
C PRO A 8 4.19 -8.24 -30.82
N LEU A 9 3.69 -9.22 -30.08
CA LEU A 9 4.48 -10.31 -29.46
C LEU A 9 5.37 -11.10 -30.43
N ARG A 10 5.07 -11.04 -31.74
CA ARG A 10 5.86 -11.67 -32.81
C ARG A 10 7.23 -11.03 -33.03
N ASP A 11 7.39 -9.76 -32.65
CA ASP A 11 8.61 -8.98 -32.86
C ASP A 11 9.40 -8.86 -31.55
N LEU A 12 9.05 -9.67 -30.54
CA LEU A 12 9.73 -9.67 -29.25
C LEU A 12 11.00 -10.54 -29.36
N PRO A 13 12.19 -10.01 -29.02
CA PRO A 13 13.44 -10.77 -29.08
C PRO A 13 13.53 -11.87 -28.01
N VAL A 14 12.54 -11.93 -27.11
CA VAL A 14 12.54 -12.74 -25.90
C VAL A 14 11.21 -13.52 -25.80
N PRO A 15 11.22 -14.72 -25.22
CA PRO A 15 10.01 -15.52 -25.12
C PRO A 15 8.97 -14.81 -24.24
N PRO A 16 7.69 -14.76 -24.64
CA PRO A 16 6.66 -14.08 -23.86
C PRO A 16 6.35 -14.81 -22.55
N PHE A 17 6.06 -14.04 -21.50
CA PHE A 17 5.63 -14.55 -20.22
C PHE A 17 4.18 -15.01 -20.26
N GLN A 18 3.90 -16.16 -19.63
CA GLN A 18 2.58 -16.78 -19.61
C GLN A 18 1.94 -16.68 -18.23
N LEU A 19 0.81 -15.97 -18.15
CA LEU A 19 -0.06 -16.01 -16.99
C LEU A 19 -1.15 -17.09 -17.16
N PRO A 20 -1.30 -18.01 -16.18
CA PRO A 20 -2.32 -19.04 -16.24
C PRO A 20 -3.71 -18.39 -16.21
N MET A 21 -4.57 -18.82 -17.13
CA MET A 21 -5.99 -18.48 -17.08
C MET A 21 -6.63 -19.37 -16.03
N LEU A 22 -6.98 -18.77 -14.89
CA LEU A 22 -7.75 -19.45 -13.86
C LEU A 22 -9.25 -19.29 -14.17
N ASP A 23 -10.06 -20.27 -13.81
CA ASP A 23 -11.53 -20.19 -13.81
C ASP A 23 -12.05 -19.28 -12.70
N GLU A 24 -13.34 -18.94 -12.73
CA GLU A 24 -14.06 -18.26 -11.64
C GLU A 24 -13.81 -18.91 -10.25
N LYS A 25 -13.45 -20.20 -10.23
CA LYS A 25 -13.12 -20.96 -9.02
C LYS A 25 -11.62 -20.95 -8.65
N GLY A 26 -10.78 -20.18 -9.35
CA GLY A 26 -9.34 -20.13 -9.11
C GLY A 26 -8.59 -21.40 -9.52
N LEU A 27 -9.15 -22.21 -10.42
CA LEU A 27 -8.51 -23.44 -10.93
C LEU A 27 -7.91 -23.19 -12.31
N PRO A 28 -6.73 -23.73 -12.63
CA PRO A 28 -6.15 -23.60 -13.96
C PRO A 28 -7.05 -24.29 -14.99
N MET A 29 -7.52 -23.53 -15.99
CA MET A 29 -8.35 -24.09 -17.05
C MET A 29 -7.55 -25.08 -17.90
N ALA A 30 -7.93 -26.36 -17.84
CA ALA A 30 -7.25 -27.47 -18.53
C ALA A 30 -7.29 -27.39 -20.08
N GLY A 31 -8.01 -26.43 -20.65
CA GLY A 31 -8.03 -26.12 -22.09
C GLY A 31 -7.94 -24.62 -22.42
N GLY A 32 -7.56 -23.79 -21.46
CA GLY A 32 -7.76 -22.35 -21.51
C GLY A 32 -6.60 -21.56 -22.10
N LYS A 33 -6.93 -20.69 -23.06
CA LYS A 33 -6.04 -19.70 -23.69
C LYS A 33 -5.17 -18.99 -22.64
N LYS A 34 -3.85 -19.01 -22.82
CA LYS A 34 -2.91 -18.31 -21.92
C LYS A 34 -2.80 -16.84 -22.33
N HIS A 35 -2.73 -15.95 -21.35
CA HIS A 35 -2.43 -14.55 -21.63
C HIS A 35 -0.91 -14.40 -21.73
N LEU A 36 -0.45 -13.99 -22.92
CA LEU A 36 0.94 -13.76 -23.24
C LEU A 36 1.25 -12.28 -23.04
N PHE A 37 2.28 -12.00 -22.25
CA PHE A 37 2.74 -10.66 -21.97
C PHE A 37 4.24 -10.56 -22.21
N ASP A 38 4.72 -9.35 -22.48
CA ASP A 38 6.14 -9.06 -22.29
C ASP A 38 6.44 -9.04 -20.79
N GLY A 39 7.32 -9.94 -20.34
CA GLY A 39 7.66 -10.08 -18.92
C GLY A 39 8.26 -8.82 -18.33
N GLN A 40 9.07 -8.08 -19.09
CA GLN A 40 9.75 -6.88 -18.60
C GLN A 40 8.75 -5.74 -18.39
N VAL A 41 7.91 -5.49 -19.38
CA VAL A 41 6.86 -4.45 -19.31
C VAL A 41 5.85 -4.79 -18.23
N LEU A 42 5.49 -6.06 -18.09
CA LEU A 42 4.58 -6.52 -17.05
C LEU A 42 5.15 -6.26 -15.65
N ALA A 43 6.44 -6.52 -15.44
CA ALA A 43 7.11 -6.25 -14.17
C ALA A 43 7.15 -4.74 -13.87
N GLU A 44 7.51 -3.91 -14.85
CA GLU A 44 7.54 -2.45 -14.69
C GLU A 44 6.15 -1.87 -14.41
N TYR A 45 5.11 -2.38 -15.07
CA TYR A 45 3.72 -2.01 -14.80
C TYR A 45 3.34 -2.30 -13.35
N MET A 46 3.62 -3.50 -12.86
CA MET A 46 3.26 -3.89 -11.48
C MET A 46 3.97 -3.04 -10.44
N ILE A 47 5.28 -2.80 -10.63
CA ILE A 47 6.08 -2.01 -9.70
C ILE A 47 5.66 -0.54 -9.74
N SER A 48 5.45 0.03 -10.93
CA SER A 48 5.07 1.45 -11.08
C SER A 48 3.66 1.76 -10.58
N GLN A 49 2.69 0.90 -10.87
CA GLN A 49 1.32 1.09 -10.40
C GLN A 49 1.11 0.59 -8.96
N GLY A 50 2.00 -0.25 -8.44
CA GLY A 50 1.82 -0.94 -7.17
C GLY A 50 0.59 -1.86 -7.17
N ARG A 51 0.20 -2.38 -8.34
CA ARG A 51 -0.98 -3.25 -8.51
C ARG A 51 -0.56 -4.58 -9.12
N PHE A 52 -0.60 -5.62 -8.29
CA PHE A 52 -0.24 -7.00 -8.68
C PHE A 52 -1.50 -7.74 -9.13
N GLU A 53 -2.04 -7.29 -10.26
CA GLU A 53 -3.16 -7.91 -10.92
C GLU A 53 -2.84 -8.08 -12.41
N ASN A 54 -3.47 -9.07 -13.03
CA ASN A 54 -3.37 -9.24 -14.47
C ASN A 54 -4.12 -8.08 -15.15
N PRO A 55 -3.46 -7.29 -16.02
CA PRO A 55 -4.06 -6.10 -16.63
C PRO A 55 -5.28 -6.39 -17.51
N TYR A 56 -5.41 -7.62 -18.03
CA TYR A 56 -6.51 -8.01 -18.91
C TYR A 56 -7.79 -8.36 -18.14
N ASN A 57 -7.70 -9.21 -17.12
CA ASN A 57 -8.87 -9.72 -16.39
C ASN A 57 -8.98 -9.17 -14.96
N ARG A 58 -8.05 -8.28 -14.55
CA ARG A 58 -7.96 -7.68 -13.20
C ARG A 58 -7.88 -8.68 -12.06
N ARG A 59 -7.48 -9.92 -12.35
CA ARG A 59 -7.34 -10.94 -11.32
C ARG A 59 -6.06 -10.74 -10.55
N MET A 60 -6.15 -10.86 -9.23
CA MET A 60 -4.98 -10.75 -8.36
C MET A 60 -3.98 -11.86 -8.67
N LEU A 61 -2.71 -11.48 -8.74
CA LEU A 61 -1.61 -12.42 -8.92
C LEU A 61 -1.21 -13.01 -7.58
N THR A 62 -0.72 -14.25 -7.64
CA THR A 62 -0.14 -14.90 -6.48
C THR A 62 1.34 -14.53 -6.34
N ARG A 63 1.88 -14.73 -5.13
CA ARG A 63 3.32 -14.56 -4.90
C ARG A 63 4.16 -15.49 -5.78
N GLU A 64 3.64 -16.68 -6.08
CA GLU A 64 4.28 -17.65 -6.97
C GLU A 64 4.36 -17.12 -8.42
N ASP A 65 3.33 -16.42 -8.89
CA ASP A 65 3.35 -15.78 -10.21
C ASP A 65 4.40 -14.67 -10.29
N CYS A 66 4.54 -13.88 -9.21
CA CYS A 66 5.56 -12.83 -9.11
C CYS A 66 6.98 -13.42 -9.15
N LEU A 67 7.21 -14.52 -8.42
CA LEU A 67 8.49 -15.24 -8.46
C LEU A 67 8.80 -15.80 -9.86
N ARG A 68 7.80 -16.34 -10.57
CA ARG A 68 7.99 -16.81 -11.95
C ARG A 68 8.33 -15.66 -12.89
N LEU A 69 7.72 -14.49 -12.70
CA LEU A 69 8.00 -13.29 -13.49
C LEU A 69 9.42 -12.79 -13.26
N ASP A 70 9.87 -12.73 -12.00
CA ASP A 70 11.24 -12.33 -11.65
C ASP A 70 12.27 -13.30 -12.27
N LYS A 71 12.06 -14.61 -12.15
CA LYS A 71 12.94 -15.62 -12.78
C LYS A 71 13.03 -15.45 -14.28
N HIS A 72 11.88 -15.24 -14.93
CA HIS A 72 11.82 -15.05 -16.37
C HIS A 72 12.59 -13.78 -16.80
N CYS A 73 12.47 -12.69 -16.06
CA CYS A 73 13.24 -11.47 -16.32
C CYS A 73 14.75 -11.64 -16.09
N MET A 74 15.14 -12.49 -15.13
CA MET A 74 16.55 -12.84 -14.89
C MET A 74 17.13 -13.69 -16.03
N GLU A 75 16.42 -14.74 -16.45
CA GLU A 75 16.85 -15.66 -17.51
C GLU A 75 17.03 -14.95 -18.86
N ILE A 76 16.16 -13.99 -19.16
CA ILE A 76 16.19 -13.23 -20.40
C ILE A 76 17.33 -12.19 -20.45
N GLY A 77 17.96 -11.88 -19.31
CA GLY A 77 18.96 -10.80 -19.25
C GLY A 77 18.37 -9.39 -19.37
N ALA A 78 17.04 -9.27 -19.35
CA ALA A 78 16.28 -8.01 -19.22
C ALA A 78 16.66 -7.23 -17.95
N SER A 79 17.35 -7.91 -17.02
CA SER A 79 18.06 -7.30 -15.91
C SER A 79 18.86 -6.07 -16.36
N ARG A 80 19.41 -5.98 -17.59
CA ARG A 80 20.19 -4.79 -18.04
C ARG A 80 19.47 -3.45 -17.87
N GLN A 81 18.15 -3.37 -18.08
CA GLN A 81 17.35 -2.15 -17.86
C GLN A 81 16.72 -2.08 -16.47
N LEU A 82 16.62 -3.22 -15.76
CA LEU A 82 16.12 -3.32 -14.39
C LEU A 82 17.24 -3.26 -13.32
N HIS A 83 18.52 -3.16 -13.69
CA HIS A 83 19.65 -3.06 -12.74
C HIS A 83 19.46 -1.81 -11.87
N GLY A 84 18.92 -2.02 -10.67
CA GLY A 84 18.62 -0.96 -9.69
C GLY A 84 17.14 -0.87 -9.31
N ARG A 85 16.23 -1.60 -9.95
CA ARG A 85 14.80 -1.66 -9.59
C ARG A 85 14.51 -2.84 -8.67
N ILE A 86 13.62 -2.61 -7.71
CA ILE A 86 13.12 -3.59 -6.73
C ILE A 86 12.49 -4.79 -7.46
N SER A 87 12.68 -6.01 -6.95
CA SER A 87 12.07 -7.21 -7.54
C SER A 87 10.54 -7.18 -7.43
N VAL A 88 9.82 -7.80 -8.38
CA VAL A 88 8.35 -7.83 -8.35
C VAL A 88 7.87 -8.52 -7.07
N THR A 89 8.55 -9.60 -6.66
CA THR A 89 8.24 -10.33 -5.43
C THR A 89 8.40 -9.47 -4.18
N GLU A 90 9.50 -8.71 -4.07
CA GLU A 90 9.72 -7.82 -2.92
C GLU A 90 8.70 -6.69 -2.89
N ALA A 91 8.39 -6.09 -4.05
CA ALA A 91 7.36 -5.06 -4.15
C ALA A 91 5.98 -5.60 -3.75
N PHE A 92 5.66 -6.87 -4.07
CA PHE A 92 4.44 -7.54 -3.63
C PHE A 92 4.42 -7.74 -2.12
N ASP A 93 5.51 -8.21 -1.53
CA ASP A 93 5.63 -8.42 -0.08
C ASP A 93 5.49 -7.08 0.67
N LEU A 94 6.05 -5.98 0.14
CA LEU A 94 5.86 -4.63 0.66
C LEU A 94 4.40 -4.19 0.57
N GLN A 95 3.72 -4.44 -0.55
CA GLN A 95 2.32 -4.10 -0.70
C GLN A 95 1.46 -4.87 0.31
N GLN A 96 1.74 -6.16 0.52
CA GLN A 96 1.04 -6.96 1.53
C GLN A 96 1.31 -6.42 2.93
N ALA A 97 2.55 -6.06 3.26
CA ALA A 97 2.92 -5.48 4.54
C ALA A 97 2.19 -4.14 4.82
N ILE A 98 1.99 -3.32 3.79
CA ILE A 98 1.21 -2.07 3.88
C ILE A 98 -0.29 -2.37 4.03
N LYS A 99 -0.79 -3.36 3.29
CA LYS A 99 -2.21 -3.72 3.25
C LYS A 99 -2.69 -4.40 4.54
N VAL A 100 -1.79 -4.91 5.39
CA VAL A 100 -2.17 -5.43 6.73
C VAL A 100 -2.93 -4.33 7.48
N PRO A 101 -4.24 -4.51 7.71
CA PRO A 101 -5.11 -3.48 8.29
C PRO A 101 -4.81 -3.39 9.79
N GLY A 102 -3.79 -2.60 10.15
CA GLY A 102 -3.40 -2.45 11.55
C GLY A 102 -2.18 -1.58 11.78
N ARG A 103 -1.30 -1.38 10.79
CA ARG A 103 0.00 -0.75 11.04
C ARG A 103 0.12 0.72 10.60
N GLY A 104 -0.63 1.16 9.59
CA GLY A 104 -0.47 2.51 9.00
C GLY A 104 -1.48 3.58 9.41
N SER A 105 -2.61 3.22 10.03
CA SER A 105 -3.65 4.20 10.40
C SER A 105 -4.04 4.17 11.88
N SER A 106 -3.67 3.12 12.63
CA SER A 106 -4.03 2.99 14.04
C SER A 106 -2.97 3.59 14.96
N VAL A 107 -1.67 3.40 14.69
CA VAL A 107 -0.61 3.82 15.63
C VAL A 107 -0.45 5.33 15.69
N ASP A 108 -0.41 6.01 14.54
CA ASP A 108 -0.33 7.48 14.51
C ASP A 108 -1.63 8.14 14.97
N ASP A 109 -2.79 7.56 14.65
CA ASP A 109 -4.08 8.08 15.10
C ASP A 109 -4.30 7.83 16.61
N THR A 110 -3.89 6.69 17.15
CA THR A 110 -3.91 6.43 18.60
C THR A 110 -2.91 7.30 19.34
N ARG A 111 -1.68 7.47 18.82
CA ARG A 111 -0.69 8.38 19.41
C ARG A 111 -1.18 9.82 19.40
N ALA A 112 -1.74 10.30 18.29
CA ALA A 112 -2.31 11.63 18.19
C ALA A 112 -3.52 11.82 19.12
N ARG A 113 -4.42 10.82 19.23
CA ARG A 113 -5.56 10.84 20.16
C ARG A 113 -5.10 10.87 21.62
N ASN A 114 -4.10 10.07 21.96
CA ASN A 114 -3.53 10.03 23.32
C ASN A 114 -2.89 11.38 23.67
N LEU A 115 -2.10 11.96 22.76
CA LEU A 115 -1.50 13.28 22.96
C LEU A 115 -2.55 14.37 23.16
N ARG A 116 -3.62 14.36 22.35
CA ARG A 116 -4.74 15.31 22.49
C ARG A 116 -5.44 15.19 23.83
N ARG A 117 -5.60 13.96 24.34
CA ARG A 117 -6.23 13.69 25.65
C ARG A 117 -5.34 14.14 26.81
N GLU A 118 -4.03 13.92 26.72
CA GLU A 118 -3.08 14.40 27.74
C GLU A 118 -3.04 15.93 27.77
N ALA A 119 -2.95 16.56 26.60
CA ALA A 119 -2.97 18.02 26.48
C ALA A 119 -4.26 18.62 27.04
N SER A 120 -5.42 18.02 26.78
CA SER A 120 -6.70 18.52 27.29
C SER A 120 -6.81 18.41 28.81
N LEU A 121 -6.29 17.33 29.42
CA LEU A 121 -6.23 17.21 30.88
C LEU A 121 -5.30 18.26 31.51
N ALA A 122 -4.13 18.51 30.91
CA ALA A 122 -3.20 19.53 31.38
C ALA A 122 -3.82 20.94 31.35
N LEU A 123 -4.53 21.29 30.27
CA LEU A 123 -5.23 22.57 30.14
C LEU A 123 -6.37 22.71 31.15
N LEU A 124 -7.17 21.66 31.37
CA LEU A 124 -8.23 21.68 32.37
C LEU A 124 -7.68 21.87 33.80
N GLY A 125 -6.53 21.27 34.11
CA GLY A 125 -5.81 21.48 35.37
C GLY A 125 -5.40 22.94 35.57
N LEU A 126 -4.86 23.59 34.54
CA LEU A 126 -4.50 25.02 34.58
C LEU A 126 -5.72 25.91 34.83
N PHE A 127 -6.86 25.65 34.17
CA PHE A 127 -8.08 26.43 34.38
C PHE A 127 -8.66 26.28 35.79
N GLN A 128 -8.55 25.11 36.42
CA GLN A 128 -9.00 24.91 37.79
C GLN A 128 -8.08 25.62 38.80
N PHE A 129 -6.78 25.64 38.55
CA PHE A 129 -5.81 26.36 39.37
C PHE A 129 -6.09 27.87 39.37
N LEU A 130 -6.27 28.46 38.18
CA LEU A 130 -6.61 29.89 38.04
C LEU A 130 -7.95 30.28 38.68
N ARG A 131 -8.92 29.35 38.79
CA ARG A 131 -10.18 29.59 39.51
C ARG A 131 -10.02 29.57 41.03
N LYS A 132 -9.09 28.77 41.56
CA LYS A 132 -8.86 28.64 43.00
C LYS A 132 -8.19 29.89 43.60
N ASP A 133 -7.34 30.55 42.80
CA ASP A 133 -6.64 31.77 43.21
C ASP A 133 -7.45 33.06 42.99
N ASN A 134 -8.69 32.97 42.52
CA ASN A 134 -9.58 34.11 42.40
C ASN A 134 -10.79 33.98 43.35
N PRO A 135 -10.60 34.07 44.68
CA PRO A 135 -11.71 34.33 45.57
C PRO A 135 -12.20 35.75 45.25
N ARG A 136 -13.26 35.85 44.45
CA ARG A 136 -14.01 37.10 44.28
C ARG A 136 -14.27 37.65 45.69
N ARG A 137 -13.53 38.71 46.02
CA ARG A 137 -13.58 39.46 47.27
C ARG A 137 -15.05 39.81 47.56
N VAL A 138 -15.64 39.13 48.53
CA VAL A 138 -16.90 39.58 49.14
C VAL A 138 -16.53 40.76 50.03
N CYS A 139 -16.50 41.97 49.47
CA CYS A 139 -16.52 43.19 50.29
C CYS A 139 -17.95 43.39 50.80
N SER A 140 -18.22 42.86 51.98
CA SER A 140 -19.39 43.16 52.78
C SER A 140 -19.39 44.64 53.16
N LYS A 141 -20.27 45.44 52.53
CA LYS A 141 -20.66 46.73 53.11
C LYS A 141 -21.60 46.46 54.27
N VAL A 142 -21.03 46.37 55.47
CA VAL A 142 -21.78 46.48 56.73
C VAL A 142 -22.14 47.95 56.91
N VAL A 143 -23.40 48.31 56.68
CA VAL A 143 -23.94 49.62 57.10
C VAL A 143 -24.49 49.43 58.51
N ARG A 144 -23.81 50.02 59.51
CA ARG A 144 -24.32 50.11 60.89
C ARG A 144 -24.88 51.52 61.11
N LYS A 145 -26.13 51.53 61.60
CA LYS A 145 -26.91 52.56 62.31
C LYS A 145 -26.89 53.97 61.77
#